data_AF-A0A1V4RS70-F1
#
_entry.id   AF-A0A1V4RS70-F1
#
_cell.length_a   1.000
_cell.length_b   1.000
_cell.length_c   1.000
_cell.angle_alpha   90.00
_cell.angle_beta   90.00
_cell.angle_gamma   90.00
#
_symmetry.space_group_name_H-M   'P 1'
#
loop_
_entity.id
_entity.type
_entity.pdbx_description
1 polymer ?
#
loop_
_entity_poly.entity_id
_entity_poly.type
_entity_poly.pdbx_seq_one_letter_code
_entity_poly.pdbx_strand_id
1 'polypeptide(L)'
;MIVTTPQEISLADVRKSINFCRQVNMKILGLVENMSGLKCPHCGEMIDIFKTQGGVLTAKKEGLNLLGSLPFEPEVVSKGDTGNMSLLDDNKLLITQEFNKIVDKIVELTETGSEPVPEAKNELLDRKKGSADSKILVVPVSGGKLSAHFGHCEQFAFIETQNGEIIETEMHNPPGHEPGVLPRWLYDQGADVIIVGGMGDMAQQLLREKGIEVIIGAPMDSPESLANQYLSNNLVAGANVCDH
;
A
#
# COMPACT_ATOMS: atom_id res chain seq x y z
N MET A 1 -8.68 1.76 -7.24
CA MET A 1 -9.62 2.79 -7.73
C MET A 1 -9.17 4.14 -7.18
N ILE A 2 -9.45 5.23 -7.88
CA ILE A 2 -9.16 6.59 -7.42
C ILE A 2 -10.49 7.36 -7.31
N VAL A 3 -10.62 8.23 -6.31
CA VAL A 3 -11.81 9.07 -6.09
C VAL A 3 -11.41 10.54 -6.22
N THR A 4 -12.24 11.34 -6.89
CA THR A 4 -12.02 12.78 -7.08
C THR A 4 -13.32 13.57 -6.95
N THR A 5 -13.24 14.88 -6.86
CA THR A 5 -14.37 15.80 -7.02
C THR A 5 -14.17 16.66 -8.28
N PRO A 6 -15.22 17.25 -8.87
CA PRO A 6 -15.12 17.87 -10.20
C PRO A 6 -14.23 19.12 -10.32
N GLN A 7 -13.76 19.69 -9.22
CA GLN A 7 -12.98 20.93 -9.20
C GLN A 7 -11.54 20.68 -9.66
N GLU A 8 -11.00 21.63 -10.44
CA GLU A 8 -9.68 21.50 -11.06
C GLU A 8 -8.55 21.24 -10.06
N ILE A 9 -8.67 21.75 -8.82
CA ILE A 9 -7.67 21.51 -7.77
C ILE A 9 -7.62 20.02 -7.38
N SER A 10 -8.78 19.38 -7.16
CA SER A 10 -8.84 17.94 -6.88
C SER A 10 -8.33 17.12 -8.07
N LEU A 11 -8.71 17.52 -9.29
CA LEU A 11 -8.27 16.84 -10.51
C LEU A 11 -6.76 16.95 -10.73
N ALA A 12 -6.15 18.09 -10.39
CA ALA A 12 -4.71 18.28 -10.53
C ALA A 12 -3.92 17.31 -9.66
N ASP A 13 -4.36 17.06 -8.43
CA ASP A 13 -3.72 16.09 -7.54
C ASP A 13 -3.99 14.65 -7.97
N VAL A 14 -5.21 14.35 -8.42
CA VAL A 14 -5.55 13.03 -8.97
C VAL A 14 -4.71 12.67 -10.18
N ARG A 15 -4.39 13.62 -11.07
CA ARG A 15 -3.46 13.36 -12.20
C ARG A 15 -2.06 12.97 -11.73
N LYS A 16 -1.54 13.59 -10.67
CA LYS A 16 -0.26 13.19 -10.07
C LYS A 16 -0.35 11.79 -9.47
N SER A 17 -1.43 11.48 -8.74
CA SER A 17 -1.67 10.15 -8.18
C SER A 17 -1.77 9.07 -9.27
N ILE A 18 -2.45 9.35 -10.39
CA ILE A 18 -2.52 8.45 -11.55
C ILE A 18 -1.11 8.18 -12.11
N ASN A 19 -0.31 9.22 -12.28
CA ASN A 19 1.06 9.07 -12.77
C ASN A 19 1.93 8.26 -11.80
N PHE A 20 1.81 8.52 -10.50
CA PHE A 20 2.47 7.74 -9.48
C PHE A 20 2.08 6.26 -9.54
N CYS A 21 0.77 5.96 -9.58
CA CYS A 21 0.26 4.59 -9.71
C CYS A 21 0.87 3.87 -10.93
N ARG A 22 0.98 4.55 -12.08
CA ARG A 22 1.64 4.00 -13.27
C ARG A 22 3.12 3.76 -13.07
N GLN A 23 3.84 4.70 -12.44
CA GLN A 23 5.27 4.58 -12.19
C GLN A 23 5.61 3.38 -11.30
N VAL A 24 4.77 3.09 -10.30
CA VAL A 24 4.93 1.93 -9.42
C VAL A 24 4.21 0.67 -9.93
N ASN A 25 3.78 0.67 -11.20
CA ASN A 25 3.08 -0.43 -11.87
C ASN A 25 1.82 -0.94 -11.12
N MET A 26 1.13 -0.04 -10.41
CA MET A 26 -0.09 -0.34 -9.69
C MET A 26 -1.31 -0.22 -10.61
N LYS A 27 -2.10 -1.29 -10.71
CA LYS A 27 -3.32 -1.33 -11.53
C LYS A 27 -4.39 -0.38 -10.98
N ILE A 28 -4.81 0.57 -11.81
CA ILE A 28 -5.91 1.49 -11.50
C ILE A 28 -7.20 0.90 -12.08
N LEU A 29 -8.09 0.40 -11.22
CA LEU A 29 -9.39 -0.16 -11.64
C LEU A 29 -10.27 0.86 -12.38
N GLY A 30 -10.18 2.13 -11.97
CA GLY A 30 -10.96 3.22 -12.55
C GLY A 30 -11.05 4.41 -11.61
N LEU A 31 -11.79 5.43 -12.06
CA LEU A 31 -12.04 6.68 -11.36
C LEU A 31 -13.51 6.78 -10.92
N VAL A 32 -13.75 7.29 -9.72
CA VAL A 32 -15.08 7.71 -9.23
C VAL A 32 -15.09 9.21 -9.02
N GLU A 33 -16.11 9.89 -9.53
CA GLU A 33 -16.34 11.31 -9.29
C GLU A 33 -17.36 11.48 -8.14
N ASN A 34 -16.91 11.93 -6.98
CA ASN A 34 -17.75 12.28 -5.85
C ASN A 34 -18.26 13.73 -5.99
N MET A 35 -19.40 14.04 -5.37
CA MET A 35 -19.98 15.39 -5.35
C MET A 35 -20.28 15.96 -6.75
N SER A 36 -20.80 15.13 -7.65
CA SER A 36 -21.15 15.51 -9.03
C SER A 36 -22.33 16.48 -9.16
N GLY A 37 -23.13 16.65 -8.10
CA GLY A 37 -24.25 17.59 -8.01
C GLY A 37 -25.10 17.34 -6.76
N LEU A 38 -26.00 18.27 -6.41
CA LEU A 38 -26.94 18.14 -5.30
C LEU A 38 -28.35 18.07 -5.85
N LYS A 39 -29.13 17.05 -5.47
CA LYS A 39 -30.55 17.02 -5.77
C LYS A 39 -31.27 18.08 -4.95
N CYS A 40 -31.90 19.04 -5.61
CA CYS A 40 -32.63 20.11 -4.94
C CYS A 40 -33.77 19.52 -4.08
N PRO A 41 -33.82 19.79 -2.77
CA PRO A 41 -34.86 19.25 -1.89
C PRO A 41 -36.24 19.85 -2.16
N HIS A 42 -36.31 20.96 -2.91
CA HIS A 42 -37.57 21.67 -3.19
C HIS A 42 -38.21 21.30 -4.52
N CYS A 43 -37.42 21.18 -5.60
CA CYS A 43 -37.93 20.88 -6.94
C CYS A 43 -37.46 19.53 -7.52
N GLY A 44 -36.49 18.86 -6.88
CA GLY A 44 -35.95 17.58 -7.34
C GLY A 44 -34.96 17.67 -8.52
N GLU A 45 -34.73 18.87 -9.07
CA GLU A 45 -33.73 19.10 -10.11
C GLU A 45 -32.29 18.98 -9.57
N MET A 46 -31.35 18.63 -10.43
CA MET A 46 -29.94 18.55 -10.06
C MET A 46 -29.32 19.95 -10.09
N ILE A 47 -28.68 20.32 -8.98
CA ILE A 47 -27.91 21.54 -8.82
C ILE A 47 -26.44 21.20 -8.99
N ASP A 48 -25.79 21.85 -9.94
CA ASP A 48 -24.35 21.80 -10.11
C ASP A 48 -23.68 22.60 -8.98
N ILE A 49 -23.21 21.90 -7.95
CA ILE A 49 -22.49 22.53 -6.81
C ILE A 49 -21.14 23.11 -7.29
N PHE A 50 -20.56 22.49 -8.32
CA PHE A 50 -19.30 22.85 -8.94
C PHE A 50 -19.42 22.72 -10.47
N LYS A 51 -18.31 22.93 -11.20
CA LYS A 51 -18.26 22.52 -12.61
C LYS A 51 -18.57 21.03 -12.72
N THR A 52 -19.32 20.59 -13.72
CA THR A 52 -19.64 19.17 -13.89
C THR A 52 -18.63 18.44 -14.78
N GLN A 53 -18.58 17.11 -14.65
CA GLN A 53 -17.84 16.20 -15.53
C GLN A 53 -16.30 16.31 -15.48
N GLY A 54 -15.72 16.96 -14.49
CA GLY A 54 -14.28 17.11 -14.34
C GLY A 54 -13.54 15.77 -14.23
N GLY A 55 -14.09 14.85 -13.44
CA GLY A 55 -13.64 13.47 -13.29
C GLY A 55 -13.88 12.66 -14.56
N VAL A 56 -15.04 12.78 -15.20
CA VAL A 56 -15.35 12.10 -16.48
C VAL A 56 -14.32 12.44 -17.56
N LEU A 57 -14.04 13.73 -17.73
CA LEU A 57 -13.06 14.21 -18.71
C LEU A 57 -11.64 13.77 -18.36
N THR A 58 -11.29 13.76 -17.07
CA THR A 58 -9.98 13.31 -16.60
C THR A 58 -9.80 11.80 -16.83
N ALA A 59 -10.79 10.97 -16.50
CA ALA A 59 -10.77 9.55 -16.77
C ALA A 59 -10.55 9.27 -18.27
N LYS A 60 -11.29 9.97 -19.14
CA LYS A 60 -11.12 9.82 -20.59
C LYS A 60 -9.74 10.25 -21.09
N LYS A 61 -9.22 11.39 -20.62
CA LYS A 61 -7.88 11.90 -20.99
C LYS A 61 -6.77 10.95 -20.54
N GLU A 62 -6.93 10.37 -19.37
CA GLU A 62 -5.97 9.42 -18.78
C GLU A 62 -6.23 7.97 -19.22
N GLY A 63 -7.17 7.70 -20.13
CA GLY A 63 -7.45 6.32 -20.56
C GLY A 63 -7.89 5.38 -19.43
N LEU A 64 -8.56 5.91 -18.40
CA LEU A 64 -9.12 5.16 -17.29
C LEU A 64 -10.63 4.96 -17.45
N ASN A 65 -11.13 3.86 -16.88
CA ASN A 65 -12.57 3.63 -16.78
C ASN A 65 -13.20 4.58 -15.75
N LEU A 66 -14.31 5.21 -16.12
CA LEU A 66 -15.18 5.87 -15.14
C LEU A 66 -16.11 4.83 -14.53
N LEU A 67 -15.96 4.60 -13.22
CA LEU A 67 -16.79 3.64 -12.50
C LEU A 67 -18.15 4.24 -12.20
N GLY A 68 -18.21 5.52 -11.84
CA GLY A 68 -19.45 6.28 -11.73
C GLY A 68 -19.27 7.64 -11.11
N SER A 69 -20.38 8.35 -10.94
CA SER A 69 -20.46 9.66 -10.30
C SER A 69 -21.47 9.62 -9.16
N LEU A 70 -21.07 10.07 -7.98
CA LEU A 70 -21.95 10.15 -6.82
C LEU A 70 -22.44 11.59 -6.64
N PRO A 71 -23.75 11.81 -6.43
CA PRO A 71 -24.25 13.12 -6.02
C PRO A 71 -23.83 13.41 -4.56
N PHE A 72 -23.89 14.68 -4.17
CA PHE A 72 -23.78 15.07 -2.78
C PHE A 72 -25.10 14.79 -2.05
N GLU A 73 -25.03 14.05 -0.94
CA GLU A 73 -26.16 13.75 -0.06
C GLU A 73 -25.85 14.24 1.36
N PRO A 74 -26.46 15.35 1.82
CA PRO A 74 -26.21 15.90 3.16
C PRO A 74 -26.50 14.90 4.30
N GLU A 75 -27.49 14.02 4.12
CA GLU A 75 -27.83 13.01 5.12
C GLU A 75 -26.70 11.99 5.30
N VAL A 76 -25.97 11.63 4.24
CA VAL A 76 -24.81 10.72 4.34
C VAL A 76 -23.72 11.32 5.22
N VAL A 77 -23.47 12.63 5.11
CA VAL A 77 -22.49 13.31 5.97
C VAL A 77 -22.95 13.27 7.43
N SER A 78 -24.18 13.70 7.69
CA SER A 78 -24.74 13.79 9.05
C SER A 78 -24.79 12.43 9.74
N LYS A 79 -25.19 11.38 9.01
CA LYS A 79 -25.30 10.02 9.52
C LYS A 79 -23.91 9.38 9.68
N GLY A 80 -23.02 9.61 8.72
CA GLY A 80 -21.62 9.18 8.77
C GLY A 80 -20.87 9.69 10.00
N ASP A 81 -21.04 10.98 10.35
CA ASP A 81 -20.42 11.58 11.54
C ASP A 81 -20.90 10.92 12.85
N THR A 82 -22.11 10.36 12.85
CA THR A 82 -22.65 9.59 13.99
C THR A 82 -22.30 8.10 13.95
N GLY A 83 -21.52 7.66 12.96
CA GLY A 83 -21.15 6.25 12.76
C GLY A 83 -22.30 5.36 12.28
N ASN A 84 -23.39 5.94 11.79
CA ASN A 84 -24.56 5.20 11.31
C ASN A 84 -24.63 5.31 9.78
N MET A 85 -24.56 4.19 9.07
CA MET A 85 -24.64 4.15 7.60
C MET A 85 -25.87 3.42 7.08
N SER A 86 -26.92 3.24 7.90
CA SER A 86 -28.16 2.56 7.49
C SER A 86 -28.89 3.28 6.34
N LEU A 87 -28.51 4.52 6.05
CA LEU A 87 -29.00 5.28 4.91
C LEU A 87 -28.64 4.63 3.57
N LEU A 88 -27.49 3.95 3.48
CA LEU A 88 -27.07 3.24 2.28
C LEU A 88 -27.89 1.96 2.03
N ASP A 89 -28.69 1.50 2.99
CA ASP A 89 -29.61 0.39 2.79
C ASP A 89 -30.92 0.85 2.09
N ASP A 90 -31.18 2.16 2.01
CA ASP A 90 -32.35 2.70 1.34
C ASP A 90 -32.10 2.88 -0.18
N ASN A 91 -32.56 1.88 -0.94
CA ASN A 91 -32.47 1.86 -2.41
C ASN A 91 -33.31 2.95 -3.11
N LYS A 92 -34.07 3.77 -2.39
CA LYS A 92 -34.81 4.90 -2.98
C LYS A 92 -33.96 6.14 -3.18
N LEU A 93 -32.87 6.27 -2.43
CA LEU A 93 -32.00 7.44 -2.50
C LEU A 93 -31.13 7.38 -3.75
N LEU A 94 -30.97 8.53 -4.41
CA LEU A 94 -30.16 8.63 -5.62
C LEU A 94 -28.70 8.24 -5.36
N ILE A 95 -28.15 8.65 -4.21
CA ILE A 95 -26.78 8.29 -3.84
C ILE A 95 -26.61 6.77 -3.68
N THR A 96 -27.57 6.08 -3.06
CA THR A 96 -27.54 4.62 -2.87
C THR A 96 -27.61 3.91 -4.22
N GLN A 97 -28.46 4.38 -5.12
CA GLN A 97 -28.58 3.82 -6.47
C GLN A 97 -27.28 3.97 -7.27
N GLU A 98 -26.66 5.16 -7.27
CA GLU A 98 -25.40 5.38 -7.97
C GLU A 98 -24.23 4.64 -7.30
N PHE A 99 -24.24 4.54 -5.96
CA PHE A 99 -23.26 3.76 -5.21
C PHE A 99 -23.32 2.28 -5.57
N ASN A 100 -24.51 1.67 -5.55
CA ASN A 100 -24.69 0.26 -5.90
C ASN A 100 -24.25 -0.03 -7.35
N LYS A 101 -24.56 0.87 -8.31
CA LYS A 101 -24.04 0.73 -9.69
C LYS A 101 -22.52 0.72 -9.76
N ILE A 102 -21.84 1.53 -8.93
CA ILE A 102 -20.38 1.55 -8.86
C ILE A 102 -19.87 0.22 -8.28
N VAL A 103 -20.51 -0.26 -7.21
CA VAL A 103 -20.17 -1.56 -6.59
C VAL A 103 -20.33 -2.69 -7.61
N ASP A 104 -21.46 -2.76 -8.30
CA ASP A 104 -21.75 -3.79 -9.31
C ASP A 104 -20.68 -3.79 -10.42
N LYS A 105 -20.30 -2.62 -10.92
CA LYS A 105 -19.20 -2.49 -11.91
C LYS A 105 -17.86 -2.93 -11.35
N ILE A 106 -17.55 -2.62 -10.09
CA ILE A 106 -16.30 -3.04 -9.46
C ILE A 106 -16.28 -4.57 -9.37
N VAL A 107 -17.36 -5.17 -8.88
CA VAL A 107 -17.52 -6.62 -8.80
C VAL A 107 -17.34 -7.24 -10.18
N GLU A 108 -18.07 -6.75 -11.19
CA GLU A 108 -17.98 -7.23 -12.58
C GLU A 108 -16.54 -7.11 -13.12
N LEU A 109 -15.86 -5.98 -12.92
CA LEU A 109 -14.48 -5.78 -13.40
C LEU A 109 -13.46 -6.67 -12.66
N THR A 110 -13.74 -7.03 -11.41
CA THR A 110 -12.91 -7.97 -10.65
C THR A 110 -13.21 -9.43 -10.98
N GLU A 111 -14.42 -9.74 -11.44
CA GLU A 111 -14.83 -11.09 -11.86
C GLU A 111 -14.48 -11.39 -13.34
N THR A 112 -14.66 -10.42 -14.24
CA THR A 112 -14.36 -10.54 -15.69
C THR A 112 -12.89 -10.25 -16.02
N GLY A 113 -12.19 -9.56 -15.11
CA GLY A 113 -10.74 -9.37 -15.14
C GLY A 113 -9.96 -10.59 -14.65
N SER A 114 -10.50 -11.81 -14.86
CA SER A 114 -9.83 -13.08 -14.62
C SER A 114 -8.98 -13.51 -15.83
N GLU A 115 -8.26 -12.59 -16.48
CA GLU A 115 -6.85 -12.92 -16.63
C GLU A 115 -6.22 -12.52 -15.31
N PRO A 116 -5.46 -13.41 -14.65
CA PRO A 116 -4.83 -13.02 -13.41
C PRO A 116 -4.11 -11.68 -13.64
N VAL A 117 -4.41 -10.65 -12.83
CA VAL A 117 -3.25 -10.01 -12.15
C VAL A 117 -2.46 -11.22 -11.73
N PRO A 118 -1.21 -11.48 -12.20
CA PRO A 118 -0.51 -12.68 -11.80
C PRO A 118 -0.82 -12.78 -10.34
N GLU A 119 -1.60 -13.81 -9.98
CA GLU A 119 -1.85 -14.03 -8.58
C GLU A 119 -0.40 -14.01 -8.09
N ALA A 120 -0.06 -13.14 -7.14
CA ALA A 120 0.98 -13.57 -6.22
C ALA A 120 0.38 -14.89 -5.76
N LYS A 121 0.85 -15.97 -6.41
CA LYS A 121 0.02 -17.14 -6.67
C LYS A 121 -0.61 -17.44 -5.34
N ASN A 122 -1.91 -17.67 -5.30
CA ASN A 122 -2.45 -18.44 -4.19
C ASN A 122 -2.01 -19.91 -4.38
N GLU A 123 -0.73 -20.15 -4.67
CA GLU A 123 0.06 -20.86 -3.70
C GLU A 123 -0.13 -20.02 -2.41
N LEU A 124 -1.03 -20.39 -1.49
CA LEU A 124 -0.66 -21.51 -0.63
C LEU A 124 0.75 -22.04 -1.00
N LEU A 125 1.77 -21.19 -0.82
CA LEU A 125 2.74 -21.52 0.17
C LEU A 125 1.84 -21.73 1.43
N ASP A 126 1.26 -22.92 1.63
CA ASP A 126 2.07 -24.05 2.02
C ASP A 126 3.32 -23.43 2.62
N ARG A 127 3.27 -23.19 3.92
CA ARG A 127 4.50 -23.31 4.66
C ARG A 127 5.11 -24.68 4.26
N LYS A 128 5.83 -24.76 3.14
CA LYS A 128 7.26 -24.88 3.26
C LYS A 128 7.66 -23.61 4.03
N LYS A 129 7.73 -23.52 5.37
CA LYS A 129 8.45 -24.47 6.23
C LYS A 129 9.30 -25.41 5.37
N GLY A 130 10.14 -24.81 4.52
CA GLY A 130 11.31 -25.49 4.02
C GLY A 130 12.09 -25.79 5.28
N SER A 131 11.92 -27.01 5.82
CA SER A 131 12.33 -27.32 7.18
C SER A 131 11.75 -26.34 8.23
N ALA A 132 12.01 -26.57 9.51
CA ALA A 132 11.90 -25.49 10.51
C ALA A 132 13.06 -24.47 10.36
N ASP A 133 13.99 -24.71 9.43
CA ASP A 133 15.31 -24.09 9.37
C ASP A 133 15.54 -23.14 8.18
N SER A 134 14.49 -22.74 7.44
CA SER A 134 14.60 -21.73 6.39
C SER A 134 14.06 -20.38 6.85
N LYS A 135 14.83 -19.31 6.61
CA LYS A 135 14.51 -17.92 6.99
C LYS A 135 14.98 -16.94 5.93
N ILE A 136 14.28 -15.82 5.81
CA ILE A 136 14.68 -14.65 5.02
C ILE A 136 15.19 -13.55 5.96
N LEU A 137 16.48 -13.22 5.85
CA LEU A 137 17.09 -12.12 6.58
C LEU A 137 17.18 -10.90 5.67
N VAL A 138 16.91 -9.73 6.22
CA VAL A 138 16.97 -8.49 5.46
C VAL A 138 17.92 -7.49 6.10
N VAL A 139 18.78 -6.89 5.27
CA VAL A 139 19.78 -5.90 5.66
C VAL A 139 19.61 -4.64 4.80
N PRO A 140 19.34 -3.44 5.36
CA PRO A 140 19.38 -2.19 4.60
C PRO A 140 20.83 -1.85 4.25
N VAL A 141 21.10 -1.52 2.99
CA VAL A 141 22.44 -1.35 2.44
C VAL A 141 22.64 0.07 1.87
N SER A 142 23.78 0.66 2.20
CA SER A 142 24.30 1.88 1.59
C SER A 142 25.79 1.66 1.28
N GLY A 143 26.22 1.88 0.03
CA GLY A 143 27.63 1.67 -0.35
C GLY A 143 28.12 0.22 -0.14
N GLY A 144 27.25 -0.77 -0.27
CA GLY A 144 27.57 -2.20 -0.14
C GLY A 144 27.71 -2.72 1.30
N LYS A 145 27.41 -1.90 2.32
CA LYS A 145 27.41 -2.30 3.73
C LYS A 145 26.12 -1.89 4.42
N LEU A 146 25.89 -2.42 5.62
CA LEU A 146 24.76 -2.05 6.47
C LEU A 146 24.65 -0.53 6.62
N SER A 147 23.45 -0.02 6.32
CA SER A 147 23.11 1.39 6.51
C SER A 147 22.88 1.71 7.98
N ALA A 148 23.38 2.86 8.42
CA ALA A 148 23.13 3.37 9.77
C ALA A 148 21.65 3.76 9.98
N HIS A 149 20.93 4.09 8.90
CA HIS A 149 19.54 4.54 8.97
C HIS A 149 18.65 3.69 8.09
N PHE A 150 17.76 2.93 8.72
CA PHE A 150 16.79 2.05 8.04
C PHE A 150 15.94 2.76 6.97
N GLY A 151 15.58 4.03 7.19
CA GLY A 151 14.70 4.79 6.29
C GLY A 151 15.40 5.52 5.14
N HIS A 152 16.73 5.48 5.05
CA HIS A 152 17.50 6.23 4.02
C HIS A 152 18.52 5.35 3.29
N CYS A 153 18.32 4.03 3.28
CA CYS A 153 19.21 3.11 2.59
C CYS A 153 18.96 3.12 1.07
N GLU A 154 19.99 2.77 0.31
CA GLU A 154 19.92 2.73 -1.15
C GLU A 154 19.16 1.48 -1.63
N GLN A 155 19.39 0.36 -0.95
CA GLN A 155 18.85 -0.96 -1.29
C GLN A 155 18.63 -1.79 -0.02
N PHE A 156 17.88 -2.88 -0.15
CA PHE A 156 17.73 -3.92 0.86
C PHE A 156 18.28 -5.23 0.32
N ALA A 157 19.21 -5.85 1.04
CA ALA A 157 19.69 -7.19 0.75
C ALA A 157 18.75 -8.19 1.40
N PHE A 158 18.14 -9.06 0.59
CA PHE A 158 17.32 -10.19 1.00
C PHE A 158 18.18 -11.45 0.93
N ILE A 159 18.35 -12.11 2.06
CA ILE A 159 19.26 -13.25 2.21
C ILE A 159 18.41 -14.46 2.59
N GLU A 160 18.25 -15.37 1.64
CA GLU A 160 17.60 -16.65 1.90
C GLU A 160 18.58 -17.58 2.60
N THR A 161 18.13 -18.17 3.70
CA THR A 161 18.92 -19.14 4.47
C THR A 161 18.17 -20.45 4.62
N GLN A 162 18.92 -21.54 4.70
CA GLN A 162 18.40 -22.88 4.94
C GLN A 162 19.44 -23.69 5.73
N ASN A 163 19.01 -24.36 6.80
CA ASN A 163 19.87 -25.20 7.65
C ASN A 163 21.10 -24.47 8.23
N GLY A 164 20.97 -23.15 8.49
CA GLY A 164 22.06 -22.35 9.03
C GLY A 164 23.09 -21.86 8.00
N GLU A 165 22.82 -22.03 6.71
CA GLU A 165 23.68 -21.57 5.61
C GLU A 165 22.93 -20.57 4.71
N ILE A 166 23.66 -19.66 4.08
CA ILE A 166 23.13 -18.73 3.07
C ILE A 166 22.99 -19.48 1.74
N ILE A 167 21.80 -19.43 1.17
CA ILE A 167 21.47 -20.05 -0.12
C ILE A 167 21.58 -19.03 -1.24
N GLU A 168 21.01 -17.84 -1.03
CA GLU A 168 20.95 -16.79 -2.03
C GLU A 168 20.91 -15.41 -1.38
N THR A 169 21.46 -14.41 -2.07
CA THR A 169 21.37 -13.00 -1.69
C THR A 169 20.90 -12.19 -2.90
N GLU A 170 19.79 -11.49 -2.76
CA GLU A 170 19.24 -10.58 -3.77
C GLU A 170 19.17 -9.14 -3.26
N MET A 171 19.42 -8.18 -4.16
CA MET A 171 19.32 -6.75 -3.85
C MET A 171 18.02 -6.19 -4.39
N HIS A 172 17.19 -5.66 -3.49
CA HIS A 172 15.90 -5.06 -3.82
C HIS A 172 15.92 -3.56 -3.59
N ASN A 173 15.36 -2.80 -4.53
CA ASN A 173 15.25 -1.35 -4.40
C ASN A 173 14.02 -1.00 -3.54
N PRO A 174 14.15 -0.11 -2.55
CA PRO A 174 13.01 0.29 -1.74
C PRO A 174 11.95 1.05 -2.55
N PRO A 175 10.66 0.92 -2.18
CA PRO A 175 9.62 1.81 -2.69
C PRO A 175 9.84 3.25 -2.26
N GLY A 176 9.15 4.20 -2.89
CA GLY A 176 9.24 5.63 -2.57
C GLY A 176 9.08 5.94 -1.08
N HIS A 177 9.86 6.91 -0.58
CA HIS A 177 10.03 7.23 0.83
C HIS A 177 8.80 7.91 1.45
N GLU A 178 7.84 7.11 1.94
CA GLU A 178 6.79 7.54 2.86
C GLU A 178 6.84 6.73 4.18
N PRO A 179 6.65 7.37 5.36
CA PRO A 179 6.64 6.67 6.64
C PRO A 179 5.58 5.56 6.68
N GLY A 180 5.97 4.35 7.07
CA GLY A 180 5.08 3.17 7.19
C GLY A 180 4.98 2.30 5.93
N VAL A 181 5.43 2.78 4.76
CA VAL A 181 5.47 1.98 3.52
C VAL A 181 6.54 0.89 3.60
N LEU A 182 7.72 1.22 4.14
CA LEU A 182 8.84 0.29 4.24
C LEU A 182 8.57 -0.94 5.15
N PRO A 183 8.07 -0.79 6.40
CA PRO A 183 7.73 -1.94 7.24
C PRO A 183 6.74 -2.91 6.60
N ARG A 184 5.71 -2.36 5.93
CA ARG A 184 4.71 -3.16 5.22
C ARG A 184 5.31 -3.87 4.02
N TRP A 185 6.09 -3.15 3.22
CA TRP A 185 6.76 -3.71 2.05
C TRP A 185 7.69 -4.87 2.43
N LEU A 186 8.48 -4.74 3.51
CA LEU A 186 9.34 -5.83 4.01
C LEU A 186 8.56 -7.07 4.43
N TYR A 187 7.42 -6.87 5.10
CA TYR A 187 6.51 -7.97 5.42
C TYR A 187 5.95 -8.63 4.16
N ASP A 188 5.53 -7.84 3.17
CA ASP A 188 4.98 -8.35 1.91
C ASP A 188 6.05 -9.10 1.08
N GLN A 189 7.35 -8.77 1.25
CA GLN A 189 8.48 -9.52 0.68
C GLN A 189 8.87 -10.77 1.49
N GLY A 190 8.20 -11.08 2.59
CA GLY A 190 8.43 -12.30 3.37
C GLY A 190 9.62 -12.24 4.34
N ALA A 191 10.04 -11.04 4.77
CA ALA A 191 11.13 -10.91 5.74
C ALA A 191 10.78 -11.60 7.08
N ASP A 192 11.65 -12.48 7.57
CA ASP A 192 11.54 -13.09 8.90
C ASP A 192 12.34 -12.31 9.95
N VAL A 193 13.52 -11.84 9.55
CA VAL A 193 14.48 -11.14 10.41
C VAL A 193 14.99 -9.91 9.70
N ILE A 194 15.05 -8.78 10.40
CA ILE A 194 15.63 -7.54 9.89
C ILE A 194 16.80 -7.14 10.79
N ILE A 195 17.97 -6.97 10.18
CA ILE A 195 19.21 -6.56 10.85
C ILE A 195 19.47 -5.10 10.50
N VAL A 196 19.48 -4.21 11.49
CA VAL A 196 19.67 -2.77 11.29
C VAL A 196 20.72 -2.17 12.23
N GLY A 197 21.38 -1.10 11.78
CA GLY A 197 22.21 -0.26 12.64
C GLY A 197 21.35 0.60 13.58
N GLY A 198 20.33 1.24 13.02
CA GLY A 198 19.35 2.03 13.77
C GLY A 198 17.98 2.10 13.08
N MET A 199 16.92 2.15 13.89
CA MET A 199 15.53 2.18 13.42
C MET A 199 14.63 2.92 14.42
N GLY A 200 13.72 3.76 13.91
CA GLY A 200 12.75 4.48 14.75
C GLY A 200 11.68 3.56 15.36
N ASP A 201 11.18 3.92 16.54
CA ASP A 201 10.29 3.07 17.36
C ASP A 201 9.00 2.66 16.64
N MET A 202 8.41 3.56 15.87
CA MET A 202 7.19 3.27 15.08
C MET A 202 7.42 2.13 14.08
N ALA A 203 8.57 2.12 13.39
CA ALA A 203 8.90 1.09 12.41
C ALA A 203 9.19 -0.26 13.09
N GLN A 204 9.87 -0.24 14.24
CA GLN A 204 10.11 -1.43 15.06
C GLN A 204 8.78 -2.06 15.49
N GLN A 205 7.83 -1.24 15.96
CA GLN A 205 6.53 -1.72 16.43
C GLN A 205 5.75 -2.38 15.29
N LEU A 206 5.67 -1.73 14.12
CA LEU A 206 4.95 -2.26 12.95
C LEU A 206 5.52 -3.60 12.47
N LEU A 207 6.84 -3.77 12.50
CA LEU A 207 7.50 -5.04 12.12
C LEU A 207 7.25 -6.15 13.16
N ARG A 208 7.36 -5.82 14.45
CA ARG A 208 7.11 -6.78 15.54
C ARG A 208 5.64 -7.23 15.59
N GLU A 209 4.69 -6.33 15.35
CA GLU A 209 3.26 -6.66 15.26
C GLU A 209 2.96 -7.65 14.13
N LYS A 210 3.81 -7.66 13.10
CA LYS A 210 3.74 -8.60 11.97
C LYS A 210 4.51 -9.91 12.20
N GLY A 211 5.14 -10.07 13.37
CA GLY A 211 5.90 -11.27 13.72
C GLY A 211 7.33 -11.30 13.17
N ILE A 212 7.84 -10.17 12.66
CA ILE A 212 9.20 -10.05 12.14
C ILE A 212 10.16 -9.75 13.29
N GLU A 213 11.25 -10.51 13.37
CA GLU A 213 12.32 -10.27 14.34
C GLU A 213 13.14 -9.04 13.91
N VAL A 214 13.38 -8.10 14.82
CA VAL A 214 14.17 -6.88 14.54
C VAL A 214 15.39 -6.84 15.45
N ILE A 215 16.57 -6.86 14.83
CA ILE A 215 17.88 -6.77 15.48
C ILE A 215 18.47 -5.39 15.22
N ILE A 216 18.77 -4.68 16.30
CA ILE A 216 19.17 -3.27 16.25
C ILE A 216 20.60 -3.13 16.77
N GLY A 217 21.33 -2.13 16.25
CA GLY A 217 22.71 -1.86 16.65
C GLY A 217 23.70 -2.86 16.07
N ALA A 218 23.38 -3.48 14.93
CA ALA A 218 24.32 -4.35 14.23
C ALA A 218 25.54 -3.56 13.70
N PRO A 219 26.73 -4.18 13.66
CA PRO A 219 27.94 -3.50 13.19
C PRO A 219 27.85 -3.17 11.69
N MET A 220 28.55 -2.12 11.27
CA MET A 220 28.60 -1.70 9.86
C MET A 220 29.45 -2.66 9.03
N ASP A 221 28.83 -3.73 8.56
CA ASP A 221 29.48 -4.81 7.81
C ASP A 221 28.67 -5.20 6.56
N SER A 222 29.18 -6.15 5.77
CA SER A 222 28.47 -6.66 4.58
C SER A 222 27.23 -7.46 4.98
N PRO A 223 26.18 -7.50 4.14
CA PRO A 223 24.98 -8.29 4.41
C PRO A 223 25.27 -9.76 4.70
N GLU A 224 26.18 -10.38 3.95
CA GLU A 224 26.56 -11.78 4.12
C GLU A 224 27.32 -12.02 5.43
N SER A 225 28.20 -11.10 5.83
CA SER A 225 28.88 -11.17 7.12
C SER A 225 27.88 -11.12 8.28
N LEU A 226 26.91 -10.20 8.19
CA LEU A 226 25.86 -10.03 9.20
C LEU A 226 24.93 -11.24 9.28
N ALA A 227 24.55 -11.80 8.14
CA ALA A 227 23.77 -13.03 8.09
C ALA A 227 24.54 -14.21 8.72
N ASN A 228 25.81 -14.40 8.38
CA ASN A 228 26.63 -15.47 8.99
C ASN A 228 26.78 -15.28 10.51
N GLN A 229 26.94 -14.04 10.98
CA GLN A 229 26.98 -13.73 12.41
C GLN A 229 25.65 -14.04 13.10
N TYR A 230 24.52 -13.73 12.47
CA TYR A 230 23.19 -14.08 12.99
C TYR A 230 23.01 -15.60 13.08
N LEU A 231 23.30 -16.33 12.00
CA LEU A 231 23.17 -17.79 11.94
C LEU A 231 24.07 -18.50 12.97
N SER A 232 25.24 -17.91 13.26
CA SER A 232 26.18 -18.42 14.27
C SER A 232 25.87 -17.97 15.70
N ASN A 233 24.79 -17.21 15.93
CA ASN A 233 24.46 -16.56 17.22
C ASN A 233 25.58 -15.67 17.79
N ASN A 234 26.43 -15.10 16.93
CA ASN A 234 27.55 -14.23 17.30
C ASN A 234 27.28 -12.76 16.98
N LEU A 235 26.13 -12.43 16.41
CA LEU A 235 25.78 -11.05 16.05
C LEU A 235 25.64 -10.20 17.31
N VAL A 236 26.54 -9.23 17.46
CA VAL A 236 26.52 -8.29 18.58
C VAL A 236 25.55 -7.17 18.27
N ALA A 237 24.41 -7.15 18.96
CA ALA A 237 23.46 -6.05 18.94
C ALA A 237 23.91 -4.94 19.91
N GLY A 238 24.13 -3.74 19.39
CA GLY A 238 24.55 -2.55 20.13
C GLY A 238 23.39 -1.61 20.50
N ALA A 239 23.74 -0.39 20.94
CA ALA A 239 22.76 0.67 21.17
C ALA A 239 22.10 1.11 19.85
N ASN A 240 20.82 1.49 19.90
CA ASN A 240 20.09 2.00 18.74
C ASN A 240 20.72 3.34 18.29
N VAL A 241 21.35 3.35 17.11
CA VAL A 241 21.95 4.55 16.54
C VAL A 241 20.91 5.24 15.67
N CYS A 242 19.87 5.81 16.28
CA CYS A 242 18.83 6.56 15.58
C CYS A 242 18.76 8.00 16.13
N ASP A 243 18.98 8.98 15.25
CA ASP A 243 19.02 10.42 15.59
C ASP A 243 17.68 11.14 15.31
N HIS A 244 16.54 10.47 15.51
CA HIS A 244 15.21 11.03 15.28
C HIS A 244 14.24 10.79 16.43
#